data_AF-A0A954IVT6-F1
#
_entry.id   AF-A0A954IVT6-F1
#
_cell.length_a   1.000
_cell.length_b   1.000
_cell.length_c   1.000
_cell.angle_alpha   90.00
_cell.angle_beta   90.00
_cell.angle_gamma   90.00
#
_symmetry.space_group_name_H-M   'P 1'
#
loop_
_entity.id
_entity.type
_entity.pdbx_description
1 polymer ?
#
loop_
_entity_poly.entity_id
_entity_poly.type
_entity_poly.pdbx_seq_one_letter_code
_entity_poly.pdbx_strand_id
1 'polypeptide(L)'
;MDLPDWGLKRVLAKIDTGANTSVIDVRSLEHLPDDRVRFEVVYRTKPTRRTRWIEAEAVRWSVVKNTGGKPQERVVCRTKIRIGELEQMIELSLVARPRMRCRMLIGRRALKGVFLVDPAHVNVLTPRRVTTSKSKPSNKSNSKPSARKPK
;
A
#
# COMPACT_ATOMS: atom_id res chain seq x y z
N MET A 1 -4.71 -0.38 4.48
CA MET A 1 -5.77 0.56 4.09
C MET A 1 -6.29 0.17 2.73
N ASP A 2 -7.49 0.64 2.42
CA ASP A 2 -8.16 0.39 1.15
C ASP A 2 -8.55 1.73 0.50
N LEU A 3 -8.72 1.72 -0.82
CA LEU A 3 -9.34 2.79 -1.61
C LEU A 3 -10.57 2.19 -2.31
N PRO A 4 -11.75 2.21 -1.65
CA PRO A 4 -12.91 1.45 -2.09
C PRO A 4 -13.45 1.85 -3.47
N ASP A 5 -13.52 3.15 -3.79
CA ASP A 5 -14.00 3.63 -5.09
C ASP A 5 -13.14 3.10 -6.25
N TRP A 6 -11.87 2.82 -5.94
CA TRP A 6 -10.86 2.31 -6.87
C TRP A 6 -10.71 0.79 -6.79
N GLY A 7 -11.47 0.14 -5.91
CA GLY A 7 -11.39 -1.30 -5.62
C GLY A 7 -10.00 -1.76 -5.18
N LEU A 8 -9.17 -0.88 -4.62
CA LEU A 8 -7.82 -1.23 -4.16
C LEU A 8 -7.88 -1.69 -2.71
N LYS A 9 -7.40 -2.91 -2.47
CA LYS A 9 -7.34 -3.49 -1.12
C LYS A 9 -5.90 -3.67 -0.66
N ARG A 10 -5.68 -3.46 0.64
CA ARG A 10 -4.39 -3.62 1.32
C ARG A 10 -3.26 -2.82 0.65
N VAL A 11 -3.55 -1.56 0.32
CA VAL A 11 -2.54 -0.62 -0.17
C VAL A 11 -1.52 -0.39 0.94
N LEU A 12 -0.23 -0.56 0.62
CA LEU A 12 0.85 -0.24 1.54
C LEU A 12 1.15 1.25 1.43
N ALA A 13 0.87 1.99 2.49
CA ALA A 13 1.22 3.40 2.58
C ALA A 13 2.06 3.69 3.81
N LYS A 14 2.79 4.79 3.73
CA LYS A 14 3.43 5.43 4.87
C LYS A 14 2.56 6.59 5.33
N ILE A 15 2.35 6.71 6.64
CA ILE A 15 1.80 7.91 7.26
C ILE A 15 2.90 8.97 7.27
N ASP A 16 2.66 10.13 6.68
CA ASP A 16 3.68 11.17 6.46
C ASP A 16 3.18 12.54 6.92
N THR A 17 3.43 12.85 8.20
CA THR A 17 3.05 14.13 8.80
C THR A 17 3.83 15.33 8.24
N GLY A 18 4.92 15.10 7.51
CA GLY A 18 5.64 16.15 6.77
C GLY A 18 4.96 16.52 5.45
N ALA A 19 4.12 15.65 4.89
CA ALA A 19 3.41 15.90 3.64
C ALA A 19 2.06 16.61 3.88
N ASN A 20 1.78 17.66 3.11
CA ASN A 20 0.47 18.32 3.18
C ASN A 20 -0.65 17.46 2.55
N THR A 21 -0.42 17.03 1.31
CA THR A 21 -1.38 16.28 0.49
C THR A 21 -0.93 14.83 0.34
N SER A 22 -1.88 13.90 0.36
CA SER A 22 -1.62 12.48 0.13
C SER A 22 -1.20 12.23 -1.33
N VAL A 23 -0.40 11.19 -1.55
CA VAL A 23 0.17 10.86 -2.87
C VAL A 23 0.03 9.37 -3.13
N ILE A 24 -0.23 8.99 -4.38
CA ILE A 24 -0.18 7.60 -4.82
C ILE A 24 0.69 7.44 -6.07
N ASP A 25 1.45 6.34 -6.12
CA ASP A 25 2.33 5.99 -7.23
C ASP A 25 1.52 5.48 -8.42
N VAL A 26 1.65 6.19 -9.54
CA VAL A 26 0.97 5.87 -10.80
C VAL A 26 1.95 5.75 -11.96
N ARG A 27 1.49 5.10 -13.03
CA ARG A 27 2.13 5.02 -14.34
C ARG A 27 1.10 5.23 -15.43
N SER A 28 1.59 5.51 -16.64
CA SER A 28 0.76 5.64 -17.85
C SER A 28 -0.46 6.53 -17.62
N LEU A 29 -0.21 7.74 -17.09
CA LEU A 29 -1.26 8.73 -16.89
C LEU A 29 -1.62 9.33 -18.25
N GLU A 30 -2.91 9.24 -18.58
CA GLU A 30 -3.51 9.69 -19.83
C GLU A 30 -4.67 10.63 -19.50
N HIS A 31 -4.80 11.72 -20.27
CA HIS A 31 -5.93 12.63 -20.15
C HIS A 31 -7.07 12.12 -21.02
N LEU A 32 -8.28 12.13 -20.46
CA LEU A 32 -9.51 11.82 -21.15
C LEU A 32 -10.35 13.10 -21.29
N PRO A 33 -11.41 13.09 -22.12
CA PRO A 33 -12.40 14.16 -22.12
C PRO A 33 -13.06 14.37 -20.75
N ASP A 34 -13.71 15.52 -20.58
CA ASP A 34 -14.52 15.87 -19.39
C ASP A 34 -13.74 15.89 -18.06
N ASP A 35 -12.51 16.43 -18.07
CA ASP A 35 -11.62 16.52 -16.90
C ASP A 35 -11.33 15.16 -16.23
N ARG A 36 -11.39 14.08 -17.01
CA ARG A 36 -11.06 12.73 -16.52
C ARG A 36 -9.64 12.34 -16.86
N VAL A 37 -9.10 11.42 -16.08
CA VAL A 37 -7.79 10.80 -16.32
C VAL A 37 -7.88 9.30 -16.19
N ARG A 38 -7.07 8.60 -17.00
CA ARG A 38 -6.83 7.16 -16.90
C ARG A 38 -5.39 6.93 -16.46
N PHE A 39 -5.18 6.03 -15.50
CA PHE A 39 -3.84 5.76 -14.97
C PHE A 39 -3.73 4.35 -14.39
N GLU A 40 -2.51 3.80 -14.40
CA GLU A 40 -2.18 2.54 -13.72
C GLU A 40 -1.65 2.83 -12.32
N VAL A 41 -2.39 2.47 -11.28
CA VAL A 41 -1.89 2.54 -9.89
C VAL A 41 -0.98 1.36 -9.60
N VAL A 42 0.19 1.61 -9.02
CA VAL A 42 1.08 0.58 -8.49
C VAL A 42 0.96 0.54 -6.97
N TYR A 43 0.10 -0.31 -6.40
CA TYR A 43 -0.20 -0.27 -4.96
C TYR A 43 0.55 -1.30 -4.13
N ARG A 44 1.29 -2.23 -4.76
CA ARG A 44 2.16 -3.20 -4.09
C ARG A 44 3.30 -3.62 -5.02
N THR A 45 4.51 -3.80 -4.49
CA THR A 45 5.66 -4.27 -5.27
C THR A 45 6.28 -5.58 -4.81
N LYS A 46 6.13 -5.97 -3.54
CA LYS A 46 6.64 -7.23 -3.00
C LYS A 46 5.55 -8.00 -2.23
N PRO A 47 5.54 -9.35 -2.29
CA PRO A 47 6.40 -10.23 -3.09
C PRO A 47 6.03 -10.23 -4.58
N THR A 48 4.81 -9.83 -4.93
CA THR A 48 4.33 -9.70 -6.31
C THR A 48 3.88 -8.27 -6.54
N ARG A 49 4.29 -7.69 -7.68
CA ARG A 49 3.78 -6.38 -8.11
C ARG A 49 2.29 -6.49 -8.38
N ARG A 50 1.51 -5.57 -7.81
CA ARG A 50 0.09 -5.44 -8.10
C ARG A 50 -0.19 -4.05 -8.63
N THR A 51 -0.88 -4.03 -9.75
CA THR A 51 -1.34 -2.82 -10.40
C THR A 51 -2.83 -2.88 -10.69
N ARG A 52 -3.42 -1.73 -10.97
CA ARG A 52 -4.82 -1.63 -11.39
C ARG A 52 -4.99 -0.37 -12.24
N TRP A 53 -5.69 -0.51 -13.35
CA TRP A 53 -6.15 0.62 -14.15
C TRP A 53 -7.34 1.30 -13.49
N ILE A 54 -7.32 2.62 -13.48
CA ILE A 54 -8.34 3.47 -12.87
C ILE A 54 -8.64 4.61 -13.83
N GLU A 55 -9.92 4.94 -13.91
CA GLU A 55 -10.38 6.21 -14.47
C GLU A 55 -11.04 7.02 -13.35
N ALA A 56 -10.69 8.30 -13.26
CA ALA A 56 -11.24 9.19 -12.24
C ALA A 56 -11.30 10.64 -12.75
N GLU A 57 -12.20 11.43 -12.16
CA GLU A 57 -12.24 12.87 -12.36
C GLU A 57 -11.02 13.53 -11.70
N ALA A 58 -10.40 14.46 -12.40
CA ALA A 58 -9.34 15.32 -11.90
C ALA A 58 -9.97 16.57 -11.27
N VAL A 59 -9.90 16.68 -9.95
CA VAL A 59 -10.46 17.81 -9.20
C VAL A 59 -9.51 19.01 -9.13
N ARG A 60 -8.23 18.80 -9.48
CA ARG A 60 -7.23 19.88 -9.55
C ARG A 60 -6.04 19.47 -10.40
N TRP A 61 -5.53 20.45 -11.14
CA TRP A 61 -4.30 20.40 -11.92
C TRP A 61 -3.29 21.39 -11.33
N SER A 62 -2.02 21.01 -11.24
CA SER A 62 -0.98 21.91 -10.75
C SER A 62 0.36 21.59 -11.37
N VAL A 63 1.16 22.62 -11.65
CA VAL A 63 2.54 22.45 -12.09
C VAL A 63 3.45 22.69 -10.88
N VAL A 64 4.25 21.70 -10.52
CA VAL A 64 5.22 21.82 -9.42
C VAL A 64 6.63 21.55 -9.92
N LYS A 65 7.62 22.24 -9.36
CA LYS A 65 9.02 21.90 -9.61
C LYS A 65 9.38 20.66 -8.79
N ASN A 66 9.88 19.61 -9.44
CA ASN A 66 10.43 18.47 -8.72
C ASN A 66 11.76 18.83 -8.05
N THR A 67 12.34 17.90 -7.28
CA THR A 67 13.63 18.10 -6.59
C THR A 67 14.80 18.42 -7.54
N GLY A 68 14.68 18.16 -8.84
CA GLY A 68 15.64 18.52 -9.87
C GLY A 68 15.28 19.80 -10.64
N GLY A 69 14.32 20.58 -10.15
CA GLY A 69 13.90 21.86 -10.75
C GLY A 69 13.02 21.75 -11.99
N LYS A 70 12.75 20.53 -12.50
CA LYS A 70 11.90 20.34 -13.68
C LYS A 70 10.43 20.49 -13.32
N PRO A 71 9.64 21.25 -14.09
CA PRO A 71 8.20 21.29 -13.96
C PRO A 71 7.62 19.88 -14.14
N GLN A 72 6.72 19.49 -13.25
CA GLN A 72 5.97 18.26 -13.33
C GLN A 72 4.51 18.59 -13.05
N GLU A 73 3.64 18.21 -13.97
CA GLU A 73 2.21 18.28 -13.75
C GLU A 73 1.81 17.28 -12.66
N ARG A 74 0.93 17.74 -11.78
CA ARG A 74 0.31 16.95 -10.73
C ARG A 74 -1.19 17.06 -10.86
N VAL A 75 -1.76 15.94 -11.28
CA VAL A 75 -3.19 15.69 -11.25
C VAL A 75 -3.59 15.27 -9.85
N VAL A 76 -4.71 15.78 -9.38
CA VAL A 76 -5.32 15.41 -8.09
C VAL A 76 -6.69 14.83 -8.37
N CYS A 77 -6.94 13.63 -7.85
CA CYS A 77 -8.26 13.00 -7.86
C CYS A 77 -8.80 12.93 -6.44
N ARG A 78 -10.12 12.78 -6.32
CA ARG A 78 -10.79 12.52 -5.04
C ARG A 78 -11.17 11.03 -4.95
N THR A 79 -10.99 10.43 -3.78
CA THR A 79 -11.45 9.06 -3.53
C THR A 79 -11.66 8.83 -2.04
N LYS A 80 -12.47 7.83 -1.69
CA LYS A 80 -12.59 7.30 -0.34
C LYS A 80 -11.33 6.56 0.06
N ILE A 81 -10.81 6.89 1.23
CA ILE A 81 -9.83 6.07 1.95
C ILE A 81 -10.52 5.36 3.10
N ARG A 82 -10.16 4.08 3.31
CA ARG A 82 -10.57 3.30 4.47
C ARG A 82 -9.36 2.84 5.28
N ILE A 83 -9.33 3.23 6.56
CA ILE A 83 -8.29 2.85 7.53
C ILE A 83 -8.98 2.26 8.76
N GLY A 84 -8.94 0.93 8.88
CA GLY A 84 -9.73 0.23 9.91
C GLY A 84 -11.21 0.37 9.59
N GLU A 85 -11.98 0.83 10.56
CA GLU A 85 -13.42 1.09 10.41
C GLU A 85 -13.73 2.50 9.89
N LEU A 86 -12.76 3.41 9.92
CA LEU A 86 -12.97 4.76 9.43
C LEU A 86 -12.87 4.83 7.91
N GLU A 87 -13.86 5.48 7.30
CA GLU A 87 -13.88 5.85 5.89
C GLU A 87 -14.07 7.37 5.74
N GLN A 88 -13.30 8.01 4.83
CA GLN A 88 -13.48 9.43 4.50
C GLN A 88 -13.03 9.74 3.08
N MET A 89 -13.52 10.84 2.52
CA MET A 89 -13.05 11.35 1.23
C MET A 89 -11.73 12.09 1.38
N ILE A 90 -10.74 11.77 0.53
CA ILE A 90 -9.46 12.46 0.48
C ILE A 90 -9.11 12.90 -0.93
N GLU A 91 -8.23 13.88 -1.03
CA GLU A 91 -7.51 14.22 -2.26
C GLU A 91 -6.21 13.41 -2.35
N LEU A 92 -5.96 12.83 -3.53
CA LEU A 92 -4.72 12.12 -3.85
C LEU A 92 -4.06 12.72 -5.07
N SER A 93 -2.82 13.17 -4.90
CA SER A 93 -1.97 13.53 -6.04
C SER A 93 -1.44 12.27 -6.72
N LEU A 94 -1.59 12.21 -8.04
CA LEU A 94 -1.05 11.16 -8.90
C LEU A 94 0.39 11.52 -9.28
N VAL A 95 1.37 10.73 -8.83
CA VAL A 95 2.79 11.03 -9.06
C VAL A 95 3.56 9.75 -9.38
N ALA A 96 4.42 9.78 -10.40
CA ALA A 96 5.35 8.69 -10.68
C ALA A 96 6.49 8.65 -9.65
N ARG A 97 6.56 7.58 -8.83
CA ARG A 97 7.53 7.41 -7.73
C ARG A 97 8.16 6.01 -7.74
N PRO A 98 8.81 5.58 -8.83
CA PRO A 98 9.20 4.19 -9.07
C PRO A 98 10.16 3.61 -8.03
N ARG A 99 10.98 4.45 -7.38
CA ARG A 99 12.04 4.03 -6.44
C ARG A 99 11.57 3.95 -4.97
N MET A 100 10.31 4.28 -4.67
CA MET A 100 9.83 4.31 -3.28
C MET A 100 9.38 2.92 -2.77
N ARG A 101 9.65 2.63 -1.48
CA ARG A 101 9.18 1.40 -0.81
C ARG A 101 7.67 1.40 -0.59
N CYS A 102 7.14 2.48 -0.02
CA CYS A 102 5.70 2.71 0.09
C CYS A 102 5.22 3.44 -1.15
N ARG A 103 4.20 2.87 -1.81
CA ARG A 103 3.65 3.41 -3.05
C ARG A 103 2.61 4.49 -2.80
N MET A 104 2.19 4.65 -1.56
CA MET A 104 1.27 5.70 -1.14
C MET A 104 1.83 6.43 0.09
N LEU A 105 1.56 7.73 0.18
CA LEU A 105 1.77 8.56 1.37
C LEU A 105 0.42 9.12 1.81
N ILE A 106 0.15 9.07 3.12
CA ILE A 106 -0.99 9.75 3.72
C ILE A 106 -0.49 11.03 4.36
N GLY A 107 -0.85 12.16 3.74
CA GLY A 107 -0.48 13.49 4.22
C GLY A 107 -1.44 14.00 5.30
N ARG A 108 -1.04 15.07 5.96
CA ARG A 108 -1.80 15.71 7.04
C ARG A 108 -3.23 16.10 6.69
N ARG A 109 -3.55 16.51 5.45
CA ARG A 109 -4.94 16.84 5.07
C ARG A 109 -5.90 15.66 5.27
N ALA A 110 -5.43 14.44 5.04
CA ALA A 110 -6.21 13.23 5.29
C ALA A 110 -6.23 12.81 6.76
N LEU A 111 -5.26 13.26 7.56
CA LEU A 111 -5.11 12.87 8.97
C LEU A 111 -5.77 13.84 9.96
N LYS A 112 -5.83 15.12 9.58
CA LYS A 112 -6.19 16.23 10.47
C LYS A 112 -7.55 16.01 11.12
N GLY A 113 -7.59 16.11 12.45
CA GLY A 113 -8.83 16.05 13.24
C GLY A 113 -9.40 14.65 13.42
N VAL A 114 -8.77 13.60 12.85
CA VAL A 114 -9.29 12.24 12.90
C VAL A 114 -8.27 11.22 13.42
N PHE A 115 -6.97 11.48 13.26
CA PHE A 115 -5.91 10.54 13.64
C PHE A 115 -4.83 11.17 14.52
N LEU A 116 -4.37 10.42 15.52
CA LEU A 116 -3.10 10.61 16.20
C LEU A 116 -2.07 9.65 15.60
N VAL A 117 -0.86 10.15 15.32
CA VAL A 117 0.22 9.34 14.73
C VAL A 117 1.29 9.08 15.78
N ASP A 118 1.43 7.82 16.18
CA ASP A 118 2.54 7.34 16.97
C ASP A 118 3.58 6.64 16.05
N PRO A 119 4.77 7.24 15.83
CA PRO A 119 5.78 6.70 14.93
C PRO A 119 6.50 5.46 15.49
N ALA A 120 6.31 5.10 16.77
CA ALA A 120 6.89 3.89 17.36
C ALA A 120 6.25 2.60 16.81
N HIS A 121 5.10 2.70 16.14
CA HIS A 121 4.31 1.56 15.72
C HIS A 121 4.13 1.48 14.20
N VAL A 122 4.02 0.25 13.68
CA VAL A 122 3.71 -0.03 12.28
C VAL A 122 2.67 -1.16 12.18
N ASN A 123 1.81 -1.12 11.15
CA ASN A 123 0.82 -2.16 10.86
C ASN A 123 -0.14 -2.50 12.01
N VAL A 124 -0.51 -1.52 12.85
CA VAL A 124 -1.35 -1.70 14.05
C VAL A 124 -2.74 -2.31 13.79
N LEU A 125 -3.23 -2.20 12.56
CA LEU A 125 -4.53 -2.76 12.14
C LEU A 125 -4.44 -4.14 11.50
N THR A 126 -3.23 -4.71 11.38
CA THR A 126 -3.07 -6.05 10.81
C THR A 126 -3.18 -7.07 11.93
N PRO A 127 -4.13 -8.03 11.88
CA PRO A 127 -4.21 -9.07 12.89
C PRO A 127 -2.86 -9.78 13.03
N ARG A 128 -2.36 -9.92 14.27
CA ARG A 128 -1.14 -10.71 14.51
C ARG A 128 -1.41 -12.13 14.02
N ARG A 129 -0.53 -12.64 13.16
CA ARG A 129 -0.55 -14.06 12.79
C ARG A 129 -0.25 -14.85 14.06
N VAL A 130 -1.25 -15.53 14.61
CA VAL A 130 -1.02 -16.53 15.65
C VAL A 130 -0.27 -17.68 14.98
N THR A 131 1.04 -17.75 15.21
CA THR A 131 1.82 -18.92 14.84
C THR A 131 1.51 -20.01 15.86
N THR A 132 0.58 -20.91 15.54
CA THR A 132 0.51 -22.19 16.24
C THR A 132 1.81 -22.93 15.96
N SER A 133 2.73 -22.96 16.94
CA SER A 133 3.91 -23.81 16.88
C SER A 133 3.43 -25.26 16.80
N LYS A 134 3.49 -25.87 15.61
CA LYS A 134 3.37 -27.33 15.51
C LYS A 134 4.59 -27.93 16.22
N SER A 135 4.36 -28.56 17.36
CA SER A 135 5.36 -29.40 18.04
C SER A 135 5.85 -30.48 17.06
N LYS A 136 7.17 -30.59 16.88
CA LYS A 136 7.79 -31.69 16.11
C LYS A 136 7.37 -33.04 16.72
N PRO A 137 7.00 -34.06 15.92
CA PRO A 137 6.85 -35.41 16.44
C PRO A 137 8.24 -35.95 16.84
N SER A 138 8.33 -36.50 18.04
CA SER A 138 9.52 -37.17 18.55
C SER A 138 9.83 -38.42 17.72
N ASN A 139 11.04 -38.50 17.20
CA ASN A 139 11.54 -39.62 16.42
C ASN A 139 11.75 -40.83 17.36
N LYS A 140 10.90 -41.87 17.28
CA LYS A 140 11.18 -43.15 17.94
C LYS A 140 12.14 -43.96 17.08
N SER A 141 13.36 -44.15 17.60
CA SER A 141 14.39 -45.02 17.06
C SER A 141 13.91 -46.48 17.00
N ASN A 142 13.87 -47.07 15.81
CA ASN A 142 13.69 -48.50 15.64
C ASN A 142 15.05 -49.20 15.82
N SER A 143 15.26 -49.88 16.95
CA SER A 143 16.35 -50.83 17.14
C SER A 143 15.98 -52.16 16.48
N LYS A 144 16.72 -52.56 15.44
CA LYS A 144 16.68 -53.93 14.87
C LYS A 144 17.30 -54.91 15.87
N PRO A 145 16.70 -56.09 16.12
CA PRO A 145 17.41 -57.18 16.78
C PRO A 145 18.28 -57.96 15.77
N SER A 146 19.53 -58.20 16.17
CA SER A 146 20.52 -59.03 15.48
C SER A 146 20.15 -60.51 15.64
N ALA A 147 19.97 -61.23 14.54
CA ALA A 147 19.76 -62.67 14.54
C ALA A 147 21.12 -63.40 14.56
N ARG A 148 21.37 -64.16 15.64
CA ARG A 148 22.47 -65.14 15.74
C ARG A 148 22.14 -66.39 14.94
N LYS A 149 23.09 -66.87 14.14
CA LYS A 149 23.10 -68.22 13.53
C LYS A 149 23.44 -69.29 14.58
N PRO A 150 22.84 -70.50 14.53
CA PRO A 150 23.41 -71.69 15.13
C PRO A 150 24.17 -72.55 14.10
N LYS A 151 24.96 -73.47 14.67
CA LYS A 151 26.05 -74.30 14.12
C LYS A 151 25.63 -75.28 13.02
#